data_AF-A0A1Q7NSL5-F1
#
_entry.id   AF-A0A1Q7NSL5-F1
#
_cell.length_a   1.000
_cell.length_b   1.000
_cell.length_c   1.000
_cell.angle_alpha   90.00
_cell.angle_beta   90.00
_cell.angle_gamma   90.00
#
_symmetry.space_group_name_H-M   'P 1'
#
loop_
_entity.id
_entity.type
_entity.pdbx_description
1 polymer ?
#
loop_
_entity_poly.entity_id
_entity_poly.type
_entity_poly.pdbx_seq_one_letter_code
_entity_poly.pdbx_strand_id
1 'polypeptide(L)' 'MESQDNIEVQNGKIPQNSAISCMVNKDGSRIREILIKNYRQKERVNEIINTATWSFSRMIENSRK' A
#
# COMPACT_ATOMS: atom_id res chain seq x y z
N MET A 1 3.06 0.93 7.93
CA MET A 1 1.89 0.03 7.85
C MET A 1 2.28 -1.44 7.77
N GLU A 2 2.97 -1.90 6.73
CA GLU A 2 3.38 -3.32 6.59
C GLU A 2 4.39 -3.78 7.66
N SER A 3 5.39 -2.95 7.97
CA SER A 3 6.31 -3.20 9.08
C SER A 3 5.60 -3.33 10.44
N GLN A 4 4.55 -2.53 10.66
CA GLN A 4 3.73 -2.60 11.88
C GLN A 4 2.97 -3.94 11.95
N ASP A 5 2.33 -4.35 10.85
CA ASP A 5 1.66 -5.64 10.75
C ASP A 5 2.65 -6.79 11.02
N ASN A 6 3.87 -6.74 10.48
CA ASN A 6 4.89 -7.77 10.75
C ASN A 6 5.26 -7.87 12.23
N ILE A 7 5.38 -6.73 12.92
CA ILE A 7 5.63 -6.70 14.37
C ILE A 7 4.42 -7.26 15.13
N GLU A 8 3.19 -6.94 14.71
CA GLU A 8 1.97 -7.49 15.32
C GLU A 8 1.83 -9.00 15.10
N VAL A 9 2.22 -9.51 13.93
CA VAL A 9 2.29 -10.96 13.63
C VAL A 9 3.32 -11.64 14.51
N GLN A 10 4.53 -11.09 14.63
CA GLN A 10 5.58 -11.64 15.49
C GLN A 10 5.17 -11.68 16.96
N ASN A 11 4.44 -10.67 17.41
CA ASN A 11 3.89 -10.60 18.77
C ASN A 11 2.60 -11.45 18.96
N GLY A 12 2.16 -12.19 17.93
CA GLY A 12 0.96 -13.02 17.98
C GLY A 12 -0.36 -12.24 18.08
N LYS A 13 -0.34 -10.91 17.89
CA LYS A 13 -1.52 -10.05 17.98
C LYS A 13 -2.44 -10.17 16.77
N ILE A 14 -1.87 -10.52 15.61
CA ILE A 14 -2.64 -10.77 14.39
C ILE A 14 -2.15 -12.03 13.68
N PRO A 15 -3.02 -12.78 12.98
CA PRO A 15 -2.61 -13.91 12.16
C PRO A 15 -1.70 -13.45 11.01
N GLN A 16 -0.73 -14.29 10.63
CA GLN A 16 0.17 -14.02 9.49
C GLN A 16 -0.61 -13.76 8.19
N ASN A 17 -1.72 -14.47 7.98
CA ASN A 17 -2.57 -14.30 6.79
C ASN A 17 -3.44 -13.03 6.83
N SER A 18 -3.44 -12.30 7.96
CA SER A 18 -4.13 -11.02 8.14
C SER A 18 -3.19 -9.82 8.02
N ALA A 19 -1.89 -10.05 7.81
CA ALA A 19 -0.95 -8.99 7.52
C ALA A 19 -1.30 -8.33 6.18
N ILE A 20 -1.23 -6.99 6.16
CA ILE A 20 -1.35 -6.22 4.92
C ILE A 20 -0.33 -6.70 3.89
N SER A 21 -0.76 -6.82 2.64
CA SER A 21 0.10 -7.22 1.53
C SER A 21 -0.08 -6.25 0.38
N CYS A 22 1.03 -5.78 -0.19
CA CYS A 22 1.05 -4.89 -1.34
C CYS A 22 1.78 -5.57 -2.51
N MET A 23 1.12 -5.63 -3.67
CA MET A 23 1.69 -6.17 -4.90
C MET A 23 1.57 -5.12 -6.01
N VAL A 24 2.69 -4.80 -6.65
CA VAL A 24 2.72 -3.86 -7.77
C VAL A 24 2.90 -4.63 -9.07
N ASN A 25 1.84 -4.71 -9.86
CA ASN A 25 1.83 -5.28 -11.19
C ASN A 25 2.32 -4.23 -12.19
N LYS A 26 3.43 -4.54 -12.87
CA LYS A 26 4.05 -3.69 -13.87
C LYS A 26 3.96 -4.33 -15.25
N ASP A 27 3.82 -3.50 -16.26
CA ASP A 27 3.98 -3.85 -17.67
C ASP A 27 5.17 -3.08 -18.22
N GLY A 28 6.32 -3.77 -18.29
CA GLY A 28 7.62 -3.15 -18.54
C GLY A 28 7.95 -2.07 -17.50
N SER A 29 8.13 -0.84 -17.95
CA SER A 29 8.41 0.33 -17.09
C SER A 29 7.15 0.99 -16.52
N ARG A 30 5.95 0.56 -16.93
CA ARG A 30 4.68 1.16 -16.52
C ARG A 30 4.05 0.39 -15.38
N ILE A 31 3.57 1.09 -14.36
CA ILE A 31 2.74 0.48 -13.33
C ILE A 31 1.34 0.27 -13.94
N ARG A 32 0.89 -0.99 -13.99
CA ARG A 32 -0.44 -1.35 -14.50
C ARG A 32 -1.48 -1.37 -13.37
N GLU A 33 -1.09 -1.94 -12.23
CA GLU A 33 -2.00 -2.13 -11.10
C GLU A 33 -1.22 -2.22 -9.79
N ILE A 34 -1.82 -1.73 -8.71
CA ILE A 34 -1.34 -1.91 -7.34
C ILE A 34 -2.46 -2.62 -6.58
N LEU A 35 -2.19 -3.85 -6.13
CA LEU A 35 -3.12 -4.64 -5.35
C LEU A 35 -2.74 -4.58 -3.88
N ILE A 36 -3.65 -4.10 -3.03
CA ILE A 36 -3.48 -4.09 -1.59
C ILE A 36 -4.54 -5.01 -0.97
N LYS A 37 -4.06 -6.03 -0.25
CA LYS A 37 -4.90 -7.00 0.47
C LYS A 37 -4.77 -6.82 1.97
N ASN A 38 -5.78 -7.28 2.71
CA ASN A 38 -5.78 -7.31 4.17
C ASN A 38 -5.53 -5.94 4.83
N TYR A 39 -6.16 -4.88 4.33
CA TYR A 39 -6.05 -3.54 4.92
C TYR A 39 -6.77 -3.41 6.28
N ARG A 40 -7.59 -4.41 6.68
CA ARG A 40 -8.31 -4.58 7.96
C ARG A 40 -9.35 -3.49 8.29
N GLN A 41 -8.96 -2.22 8.32
CA GLN A 41 -9.77 -1.10 8.81
C GLN A 41 -10.02 -0.06 7.71
N LYS A 42 -11.18 0.62 7.76
CA LYS A 42 -11.58 1.60 6.73
C LYS A 42 -10.66 2.82 6.72
N GLU A 43 -10.17 3.22 7.88
CA GLU A 43 -9.22 4.30 8.08
C GLU A 43 -7.91 4.04 7.32
N ARG A 44 -7.45 2.78 7.32
CA ARG A 44 -6.24 2.36 6.58
C ARG A 44 -6.44 2.47 5.07
N VAL A 45 -7.63 2.17 4.55
CA VAL A 45 -7.96 2.39 3.13
C VAL A 45 -7.87 3.86 2.77
N ASN A 46 -8.42 4.75 3.61
CA ASN A 46 -8.34 6.19 3.36
C ASN A 46 -6.90 6.69 3.35
N GLU A 47 -6.08 6.23 4.29
CA GLU A 47 -4.64 6.56 4.33
C GLU A 47 -3.93 6.10 3.04
N ILE A 48 -4.16 4.85 2.62
CA ILE A 48 -3.62 4.31 1.37
C ILE A 48 -4.01 5.17 0.16
N ILE A 49 -5.29 5.50 0.01
CA ILE A 49 -5.79 6.28 -1.11
C ILE A 49 -5.19 7.69 -1.10
N ASN A 50 -5.16 8.33 0.07
CA ASN A 50 -4.63 9.69 0.20
C ASN A 50 -3.13 9.74 -0.11
N THR A 51 -2.35 8.81 0.43
CA THR A 51 -0.90 8.72 0.19
C THR A 51 -0.59 8.40 -1.28
N ALA A 52 -1.30 7.46 -1.89
CA ALA A 52 -1.12 7.11 -3.30
C ALA A 52 -1.48 8.30 -4.20
N THR A 53 -2.62 8.96 -3.93
CA THR A 53 -3.07 10.14 -4.68
C THR A 53 -2.03 11.25 -4.62
N TRP A 54 -1.55 11.60 -3.43
CA TRP A 54 -0.54 12.64 -3.27
C TRP A 54 0.76 12.29 -4.01
N SER A 55 1.23 11.05 -3.86
CA SER A 55 2.47 10.58 -4.49
C SER A 55 2.39 10.65 -6.02
N PHE A 56 1.28 10.18 -6.61
CA PHE A 56 1.09 10.23 -8.06
C PHE A 56 0.88 11.66 -8.57
N SER A 57 0.14 12.50 -7.84
CA SER A 57 0.02 13.93 -8.20
C SER A 57 1.39 14.60 -8.27
N ARG A 58 2.26 14.37 -7.28
CA ARG A 58 3.64 14.88 -7.29
C ARG A 58 4.48 14.34 -8.45
N MET A 59 4.35 13.05 -8.77
CA MET A 59 5.06 12.47 -9.92
C MET A 59 4.61 13.10 -11.23
N ILE A 60 3.31 13.33 -11.41
CA ILE A 60 2.76 13.97 -12.61
C ILE A 60 3.22 15.43 -12.69
N GLU A 61 3.15 16.19 -11.60
CA GLU A 61 3.65 17.57 -11.53
C GLU A 61 5.13 17.66 -11.93
N ASN A 62 5.98 16.76 -11.41
CA ASN A 62 7.40 16.75 -11.70
C ASN A 62 7.71 16.26 -13.12
N SER A 63 6.89 15.38 -13.70
CA SER A 63 7.05 14.94 -15.10
C SER A 63 6.69 16.00 -16.15
N ARG A 64 5.97 17.05 -15.74
CA ARG A 64 5.55 18.17 -16.60
C ARG A 64 6.53 19.35 -16.57
N LYS A 65 7.56 19.29 -15.71
CA LYS A 65 8.71 20.20 -15.71
C LYS A 65 9.82 19.63 -16.58
#